data_AF-W9XYR1-F1
#
_entry.id   AF-W9XYR1-F1
#
_cell.length_a   1.000
_cell.length_b   1.000
_cell.length_c   1.000
_cell.angle_alpha   90.00
_cell.angle_beta   90.00
_cell.angle_gamma   90.00
#
_symmetry.space_group_name_H-M   'P 1'
#
loop_
_entity.id
_entity.type
_entity.pdbx_description
1 polymer ?
#
loop_
_entity_poly.entity_id
_entity_poly.type
_entity_poly.pdbx_seq_one_letter_code
_entity_poly.pdbx_strand_id
1 'polypeptide(L)'
;MSTKKLITSAQGYLAKSNVFFMDQKTKAIRVYITQEEPEVEDDSAKNYTQDFVTVDVPDSNKPQRITVTSPDMSAIAWQIGDDPGTTNTRLYYADADNTLQELCRDTDKATWYRGSLGNTVRVKCMQDTPIDAHINYSSQQLKVYSYSPENTTTPTVTWTTVNQTNWQSKLIVK
;
A
#
# COMPACT_ATOMS: atom_id res chain seq x y z
N MET A 1 -5.30 -18.23 -18.60
CA MET A 1 -6.03 -16.94 -18.53
C MET A 1 -5.01 -15.85 -18.27
N SER A 2 -5.05 -14.75 -19.02
CA SER A 2 -4.22 -13.57 -18.70
C SER A 2 -4.74 -12.99 -17.38
N THR A 3 -4.02 -13.21 -16.29
CA THR A 3 -4.26 -12.50 -15.03
C THR A 3 -3.90 -11.05 -15.29
N LYS A 4 -4.91 -10.21 -15.50
CA LYS A 4 -4.72 -8.76 -15.57
C LYS A 4 -3.92 -8.34 -14.34
N LYS A 5 -2.85 -7.58 -14.56
CA LYS A 5 -2.03 -7.05 -13.47
C LYS A 5 -2.88 -6.06 -12.70
N LEU A 6 -3.12 -6.32 -11.42
CA LEU A 6 -3.76 -5.34 -10.56
C LEU A 6 -2.75 -4.21 -10.31
N ILE A 7 -3.23 -3.00 -10.45
CA ILE A 7 -2.50 -1.76 -10.19
C ILE A 7 -3.26 -1.00 -9.11
N THR A 8 -2.52 -0.28 -8.29
CA THR A 8 -3.08 0.70 -7.37
C THR A 8 -2.24 1.96 -7.40
N SER A 9 -2.77 3.08 -6.95
CA SER A 9 -2.08 4.36 -7.03
C SER A 9 -2.40 5.22 -5.83
N ALA A 10 -1.44 6.05 -5.45
CA ALA A 10 -1.62 7.06 -4.42
C ALA A 10 -0.69 8.24 -4.68
N GLN A 11 -1.05 9.40 -4.13
CA GLN A 11 -0.14 10.53 -4.08
C GLN A 11 1.10 10.18 -3.24
N GLY A 12 2.27 10.51 -3.77
CA GLY A 12 3.56 10.41 -3.13
C GLY A 12 4.05 11.76 -2.59
N TYR A 13 5.32 11.75 -2.18
CA TYR A 13 6.03 12.95 -1.75
C TYR A 13 6.07 14.02 -2.86
N LEU A 14 5.93 15.30 -2.48
CA LEU A 14 5.88 16.45 -3.41
C LEU A 14 4.77 16.34 -4.46
N ALA A 15 3.62 15.79 -4.08
CA ALA A 15 2.45 15.63 -4.94
C ALA A 15 2.65 14.78 -6.21
N LYS A 16 3.71 13.96 -6.26
CA LYS A 16 3.97 13.04 -7.38
C LYS A 16 2.97 11.89 -7.38
N SER A 17 2.44 11.53 -8.54
CA SER A 17 1.65 10.31 -8.73
C SER A 17 2.54 9.06 -8.64
N ASN A 18 2.16 8.13 -7.74
CA ASN A 18 2.79 6.81 -7.66
C ASN A 18 1.81 5.73 -8.16
N VAL A 19 2.26 4.87 -9.06
CA VAL A 19 1.51 3.69 -9.53
C VAL A 19 2.25 2.42 -9.13
N PHE A 20 1.60 1.57 -8.34
CA PHE A 20 2.15 0.34 -7.78
C PHE A 20 1.63 -0.88 -8.51
N PHE A 21 2.51 -1.86 -8.72
CA PHE A 21 2.17 -3.13 -9.36
C PHE A 21 3.18 -4.24 -9.01
N MET A 22 2.76 -5.50 -9.12
CA MET A 22 3.64 -6.64 -8.90
C MET A 22 4.44 -7.00 -10.17
N ASP A 23 5.77 -7.09 -10.05
CA ASP A 23 6.63 -7.70 -11.06
C ASP A 23 6.39 -9.21 -11.14
N GLN A 24 6.03 -9.73 -12.31
CA GLN A 24 5.66 -11.14 -12.45
C GLN A 24 6.84 -12.12 -12.33
N LYS A 25 8.06 -11.67 -12.67
CA LYS A 25 9.25 -12.51 -12.67
C LYS A 25 9.82 -12.63 -11.25
N THR A 26 9.91 -11.52 -10.55
CA THR A 26 10.53 -11.46 -9.22
C THR A 26 9.51 -11.47 -8.08
N LYS A 27 8.21 -11.31 -8.40
CA LYS A 27 7.12 -11.16 -7.44
C LYS A 27 7.29 -9.94 -6.53
N ALA A 28 8.13 -8.97 -6.92
CA ALA A 28 8.42 -7.80 -6.11
C ALA A 28 7.49 -6.64 -6.46
N ILE A 29 7.20 -5.79 -5.48
CA ILE A 29 6.43 -4.56 -5.72
C ILE A 29 7.30 -3.56 -6.48
N ARG A 30 6.77 -3.07 -7.60
CA ARG A 30 7.32 -1.96 -8.37
C ARG A 30 6.47 -0.71 -8.20
N VAL A 31 7.11 0.43 -8.42
CA VAL A 31 6.46 1.72 -8.45
C VAL A 31 6.91 2.49 -9.69
N TYR A 32 5.95 3.07 -10.41
CA TYR A 32 6.19 4.17 -11.33
C TYR A 32 5.91 5.48 -10.61
N ILE A 33 6.84 6.43 -10.69
CA ILE A 33 6.78 7.74 -10.01
C ILE A 33 6.86 8.85 -11.05
N THR A 34 5.89 9.76 -11.07
CA THR A 34 5.97 10.93 -11.95
C THR A 34 7.18 11.80 -11.65
N GLN A 35 7.82 12.27 -12.71
CA GLN A 35 8.93 13.22 -12.69
C GLN A 35 8.40 14.64 -12.63
N GLU A 36 7.35 14.92 -13.40
CA GLU A 36 6.71 16.22 -13.56
C GLU A 36 5.18 16.07 -13.42
N GLU A 37 4.54 17.12 -12.91
CA GLU A 37 3.09 17.27 -12.76
C GLU A 37 2.72 18.72 -13.13
N PRO A 38 1.59 18.99 -13.81
CA PRO A 38 0.60 18.06 -14.32
C PRO A 38 1.05 17.35 -15.62
N GLU A 39 0.33 16.28 -16.01
CA GLU A 39 0.54 15.63 -17.32
C GLU A 39 0.27 16.61 -18.48
N VAL A 40 1.11 16.54 -19.51
CA VAL A 40 1.05 17.41 -20.70
C VAL A 40 0.76 16.54 -21.94
N GLU A 41 -0.18 16.95 -22.78
CA GLU A 41 -0.74 16.12 -23.88
C GLU A 41 0.27 15.61 -24.93
N ASP A 42 1.45 16.23 -25.06
CA ASP A 42 2.41 15.96 -26.14
C ASP A 42 3.66 15.17 -25.70
N ASP A 43 3.75 14.80 -24.42
CA ASP A 43 4.90 14.03 -23.92
C ASP A 43 4.63 12.52 -23.98
N SER A 44 5.32 11.85 -24.90
CA SER A 44 5.31 10.40 -25.02
C SER A 44 5.79 9.74 -23.72
N ALA A 45 4.92 9.34 -22.78
CA ALA A 45 5.14 8.41 -21.64
C ALA A 45 6.50 8.45 -20.88
N LYS A 46 7.26 9.55 -20.96
CA LYS A 46 8.63 9.71 -20.44
C LYS A 46 8.64 10.29 -19.03
N ASN A 47 7.48 10.64 -18.50
CA ASN A 47 7.33 11.34 -17.25
C ASN A 47 7.42 10.42 -16.03
N TYR A 48 7.73 9.14 -16.16
CA TYR A 48 7.81 8.21 -15.03
C TYR A 48 9.20 7.60 -14.87
N THR A 49 9.73 7.61 -13.64
CA THR A 49 10.81 6.69 -13.27
C THR A 49 10.23 5.39 -12.74
N GLN A 50 10.94 4.29 -13.02
CA GLN A 50 10.58 2.97 -12.51
C GLN A 50 11.55 2.56 -11.41
N ASP A 51 11.01 2.10 -10.29
CA ASP A 51 11.82 1.51 -9.22
C ASP A 51 11.12 0.31 -8.56
N PHE A 52 11.81 -0.33 -7.62
CA PHE A 52 11.26 -1.28 -6.67
C PHE A 52 10.91 -0.60 -5.36
N VAL A 53 9.86 -1.07 -4.70
CA VAL A 53 9.64 -0.73 -3.30
C VAL A 53 10.60 -1.57 -2.44
N THR A 54 11.49 -0.89 -1.74
CA THR A 54 12.47 -1.50 -0.85
C THR A 54 12.35 -0.97 0.56
N VAL A 55 12.58 -1.85 1.55
CA VAL A 55 12.64 -1.47 2.96
C VAL A 55 14.05 -1.69 3.51
N ASP A 56 14.46 -0.82 4.42
CA ASP A 56 15.69 -1.00 5.18
C ASP A 56 15.49 -2.11 6.23
N VAL A 57 16.49 -2.98 6.38
CA VAL A 57 16.47 -4.10 7.32
C VAL A 57 17.62 -3.91 8.31
N PRO A 58 17.40 -3.95 9.63
CA PRO A 58 18.39 -3.59 10.65
C PRO A 58 19.76 -4.29 10.58
N ASP A 59 19.87 -5.41 9.88
CA ASP A 59 21.12 -6.20 9.77
C ASP A 59 21.58 -6.42 8.32
N SER A 60 21.01 -5.67 7.37
CA SER A 60 21.37 -5.75 5.96
C SER A 60 22.08 -4.48 5.51
N ASN A 61 23.22 -4.65 4.85
CA ASN A 61 23.91 -3.55 4.15
C ASN A 61 23.21 -3.10 2.86
N LYS A 62 22.03 -3.66 2.54
CA LYS A 62 21.27 -3.37 1.32
C LYS A 62 19.76 -3.32 1.60
N PRO A 63 19.02 -2.36 1.03
CA PRO A 63 17.57 -2.36 1.06
C PRO A 63 17.01 -3.66 0.48
N GLN A 64 15.99 -4.22 1.14
CA GLN A 64 15.35 -5.46 0.72
C GLN A 64 14.10 -5.15 -0.11
N ARG A 65 13.96 -5.79 -1.27
CA ARG A 65 12.72 -5.74 -2.06
C ARG A 65 11.60 -6.48 -1.35
N ILE A 66 10.40 -5.90 -1.37
CA ILE A 66 9.21 -6.56 -0.86
C ILE A 66 8.62 -7.48 -1.93
N THR A 67 8.55 -8.77 -1.61
CA THR A 67 7.93 -9.79 -2.46
C THR A 67 6.51 -10.06 -1.99
N VAL A 68 5.57 -10.05 -2.94
CA VAL A 68 4.15 -10.36 -2.74
C VAL A 68 3.78 -11.54 -3.63
N THR A 69 3.05 -12.50 -3.09
CA THR A 69 2.54 -13.63 -3.89
C THR A 69 1.10 -13.38 -4.32
N SER A 70 0.35 -12.60 -3.54
CA SER A 70 -0.97 -12.13 -3.92
C SER A 70 -0.85 -11.02 -4.98
N PRO A 71 -1.73 -11.01 -5.99
CA PRO A 71 -1.73 -9.97 -7.00
C PRO A 71 -2.36 -8.66 -6.51
N ASP A 72 -3.14 -8.69 -5.43
CA ASP A 72 -3.98 -7.56 -5.01
C ASP A 72 -3.31 -6.66 -3.97
N MET A 73 -3.51 -5.35 -4.11
CA MET A 73 -2.93 -4.30 -3.28
C MET A 73 -3.83 -3.07 -3.26
N SER A 74 -3.79 -2.31 -2.17
CA SER A 74 -4.46 -1.01 -2.07
C SER A 74 -3.50 0.06 -1.57
N ALA A 75 -3.46 1.21 -2.23
CA ALA A 75 -2.68 2.35 -1.80
C ALA A 75 -3.60 3.49 -1.37
N ILE A 76 -3.21 4.18 -0.30
CA ILE A 76 -3.84 5.43 0.13
C ILE A 76 -2.78 6.48 0.43
N ALA A 77 -3.20 7.73 0.37
CA ALA A 77 -2.39 8.86 0.74
C ALA A 77 -3.23 9.92 1.46
N TRP A 78 -2.62 10.61 2.40
CA TRP A 78 -3.22 11.77 3.06
C TRP A 78 -2.17 12.82 3.39
N GLN A 79 -2.58 14.08 3.38
CA GLN A 79 -1.71 15.19 3.75
C GLN A 79 -1.57 15.30 5.26
N ILE A 80 -0.39 15.72 5.71
CA ILE A 80 -0.18 16.14 7.10
C ILE A 80 -0.08 17.66 7.13
N GLY A 81 -1.03 18.30 7.81
CA GLY A 81 -1.08 19.76 7.90
C GLY A 81 -1.51 20.43 6.60
N ASP A 82 -1.18 21.72 6.47
CA ASP A 82 -1.63 22.57 5.35
C ASP A 82 -0.65 22.60 4.17
N ASP A 83 0.48 21.89 4.25
CA ASP A 83 1.48 21.85 3.19
C ASP A 83 1.13 20.77 2.13
N PRO A 84 0.80 21.17 0.89
CA PRO A 84 0.35 20.24 -0.14
C PRO A 84 1.43 19.23 -0.57
N GLY A 85 2.71 19.49 -0.29
CA GLY A 85 3.83 18.59 -0.61
C GLY A 85 4.06 17.48 0.43
N THR A 86 3.48 17.62 1.62
CA THR A 86 3.67 16.72 2.76
C THR A 86 2.55 15.67 2.77
N THR A 87 2.86 14.46 2.27
CA THR A 87 1.94 13.33 2.17
C THR A 87 2.50 12.10 2.89
N ASN A 88 1.64 11.41 3.65
CA ASN A 88 1.87 10.04 4.09
C ASN A 88 1.21 9.09 3.11
N THR A 89 1.98 8.15 2.56
CA THR A 89 1.50 7.09 1.68
C THR A 89 1.52 5.76 2.44
N ARG A 90 0.48 4.95 2.26
CA ARG A 90 0.43 3.56 2.72
C ARG A 90 0.12 2.63 1.56
N LEU A 91 0.72 1.45 1.58
CA LEU A 91 0.42 0.36 0.67
C LEU A 91 0.06 -0.89 1.48
N TYR A 92 -1.12 -1.42 1.23
CA TYR A 92 -1.64 -2.63 1.84
C TYR A 92 -1.61 -3.77 0.84
N TYR A 93 -1.16 -4.93 1.30
CA TYR A 93 -0.97 -6.10 0.45
C TYR A 93 -1.06 -7.37 1.30
N ALA A 94 -1.32 -8.52 0.68
CA ALA A 94 -1.17 -9.81 1.35
C ALA A 94 0.18 -10.45 0.99
N ASP A 95 0.92 -10.92 2.00
CA ASP A 95 2.21 -11.59 1.80
C ASP A 95 2.08 -13.06 1.37
N ALA A 96 3.21 -13.76 1.33
CA ALA A 96 3.30 -15.18 0.97
C ALA A 96 2.41 -16.10 1.81
N ASP A 97 2.12 -15.71 3.05
CA ASP A 97 1.31 -16.48 3.99
C ASP A 97 -0.15 -16.00 4.00
N ASN A 98 -0.54 -15.22 2.98
CA ASN A 98 -1.80 -14.48 2.91
C ASN A 98 -2.06 -13.66 4.18
N THR A 99 -1.02 -13.09 4.78
CA THR A 99 -1.19 -12.18 5.92
C THR A 99 -1.28 -10.76 5.39
N LEU A 100 -2.26 -9.98 5.84
CA LEU A 100 -2.36 -8.57 5.52
C LEU A 100 -1.16 -7.82 6.10
N GLN A 101 -0.51 -7.01 5.28
CA GLN A 101 0.68 -6.24 5.59
C GLN A 101 0.50 -4.78 5.22
N GLU A 102 1.37 -3.93 5.76
CA GLU A 102 1.43 -2.50 5.50
C GLU A 102 2.86 -2.09 5.17
N LEU A 103 3.04 -1.34 4.09
CA LEU A 103 4.23 -0.51 3.87
C LEU A 103 3.87 0.95 4.03
N CYS A 104 4.78 1.70 4.62
CA CYS A 104 4.63 3.11 4.91
C CYS A 104 5.73 3.92 4.22
N ARG A 105 5.34 5.07 3.69
CA ARG A 105 6.26 6.14 3.32
C ARG A 105 5.72 7.43 3.90
N ASP A 106 6.44 7.99 4.86
CA ASP A 106 6.09 9.27 5.47
C ASP A 106 6.91 10.38 4.82
N THR A 107 6.43 11.62 4.91
CA THR A 107 7.11 12.76 4.30
C THR A 107 8.53 12.98 4.84
N ASP A 108 8.74 12.71 6.12
CA ASP A 108 10.03 12.85 6.80
C ASP A 108 10.98 11.67 6.53
N LYS A 109 10.54 10.66 5.76
CA LYS A 109 11.32 9.46 5.45
C LYS A 109 11.52 9.28 3.95
N ALA A 110 12.79 9.25 3.55
CA ALA A 110 13.16 9.02 2.16
C ALA A 110 12.78 7.62 1.65
N THR A 111 12.81 6.61 2.54
CA THR A 111 12.62 5.20 2.21
C THR A 111 11.29 4.64 2.73
N TRP A 112 10.82 3.59 2.05
CA TRP A 112 9.69 2.81 2.54
C TRP A 112 10.10 2.00 3.76
N TYR A 113 9.16 1.77 4.68
CA TYR A 113 9.37 0.93 5.84
C TYR A 113 8.13 0.07 6.12
N ARG A 114 8.28 -1.01 6.89
CA ARG A 114 7.15 -1.86 7.29
C ARG A 114 6.32 -1.17 8.35
N GLY A 115 5.02 -1.08 8.11
CA GLY A 115 4.03 -0.61 9.09
C GLY A 115 3.75 -1.64 10.19
N SER A 116 2.92 -1.25 11.17
CA SER A 116 2.65 -2.10 12.34
C SER A 116 1.59 -3.17 12.09
N LEU A 117 0.76 -3.03 11.05
CA LEU A 117 -0.41 -3.88 10.79
C LEU A 117 -0.10 -5.38 10.89
N GLY A 118 0.86 -5.85 10.07
CA GLY A 118 1.18 -7.28 9.98
C GLY A 118 1.84 -7.86 11.23
N ASN A 119 2.37 -7.00 12.11
CA ASN A 119 2.96 -7.41 13.38
C ASN A 119 1.95 -7.38 14.53
N THR A 120 0.91 -6.54 14.45
CA THR A 120 -0.05 -6.33 15.55
C THR A 120 -1.25 -7.28 15.48
N VAL A 121 -1.95 -7.38 14.34
CA VAL A 121 -3.25 -8.10 14.25
C VAL A 121 -3.23 -9.39 13.41
N ARG A 122 -2.14 -9.66 12.67
CA ARG A 122 -1.92 -10.87 11.85
C ARG A 122 -3.18 -11.37 11.13
N VAL A 123 -3.86 -10.49 10.40
CA VAL A 123 -5.10 -10.79 9.68
C VAL A 123 -4.82 -11.73 8.51
N LYS A 124 -5.52 -12.87 8.46
CA LYS A 124 -5.45 -13.80 7.32
C LYS A 124 -6.44 -13.39 6.24
N CYS A 125 -5.91 -13.24 5.03
CA CYS A 125 -6.63 -12.95 3.81
C CYS A 125 -6.96 -14.24 3.07
N MET A 126 -8.10 -14.26 2.39
CA MET A 126 -8.37 -15.25 1.35
C MET A 126 -7.33 -15.06 0.23
N GLN A 127 -6.91 -16.15 -0.40
CA GLN A 127 -6.00 -16.07 -1.55
C GLN A 127 -6.63 -15.22 -2.66
N ASP A 128 -5.81 -14.37 -3.28
CA ASP A 128 -6.23 -13.44 -4.36
C ASP A 128 -7.42 -12.53 -3.96
N THR A 129 -7.55 -12.23 -2.67
CA THR A 129 -8.65 -11.38 -2.18
C THR A 129 -8.51 -9.93 -2.60
N PRO A 130 -9.64 -9.30 -2.93
CA PRO A 130 -10.04 -7.96 -2.52
C PRO A 130 -9.14 -7.22 -1.54
N ILE A 131 -8.32 -6.25 -1.92
CA ILE A 131 -7.82 -5.29 -0.93
C ILE A 131 -8.29 -3.89 -1.30
N ASP A 132 -9.07 -3.29 -0.40
CA ASP A 132 -9.46 -1.89 -0.51
C ASP A 132 -9.12 -1.16 0.78
N ALA A 133 -8.78 0.12 0.67
CA ALA A 133 -8.41 0.93 1.81
C ALA A 133 -8.87 2.37 1.62
N HIS A 134 -9.25 3.02 2.72
CA HIS A 134 -9.51 4.45 2.73
C HIS A 134 -9.18 5.07 4.08
N ILE A 135 -9.00 6.38 4.05
CA ILE A 135 -8.91 7.22 5.24
C ILE A 135 -10.25 7.92 5.47
N ASN A 136 -10.76 7.85 6.70
CA ASN A 136 -11.87 8.67 7.13
C ASN A 136 -11.31 9.86 7.92
N TYR A 137 -11.33 11.04 7.31
CA TYR A 137 -10.82 12.28 7.92
C TYR A 137 -11.59 12.71 9.18
N SER A 138 -12.90 12.47 9.23
CA SER A 138 -13.73 12.87 10.38
C SER A 138 -13.39 12.07 11.65
N SER A 139 -13.05 10.79 11.51
CA SER A 139 -12.68 9.92 12.62
C SER A 139 -11.17 9.70 12.74
N GLN A 140 -10.38 10.28 11.82
CA GLN A 140 -8.95 10.02 11.65
C GLN A 140 -8.62 8.52 11.66
N GLN A 141 -9.40 7.72 10.94
CA GLN A 141 -9.20 6.27 10.88
C GLN A 141 -8.66 5.85 9.52
N LEU A 142 -7.65 4.98 9.55
CA LEU A 142 -7.25 4.18 8.39
C LEU A 142 -8.03 2.88 8.45
N LYS A 143 -8.67 2.51 7.35
CA LYS A 143 -9.46 1.27 7.24
C LYS A 143 -9.02 0.50 6.02
N VAL A 144 -8.84 -0.81 6.20
CA VAL A 144 -8.47 -1.77 5.18
C VAL A 144 -9.51 -2.89 5.18
N TYR A 145 -9.97 -3.26 4.01
CA TYR A 145 -11.02 -4.24 3.79
C TYR A 145 -10.44 -5.40 3.00
N SER A 146 -10.71 -6.61 3.47
CA SER A 146 -10.34 -7.85 2.79
C SER A 146 -11.27 -8.99 3.16
N TYR A 147 -11.34 -10.03 2.34
CA TYR A 147 -12.04 -11.27 2.71
C TYR A 147 -11.09 -12.19 3.47
N SER A 148 -11.61 -12.90 4.47
CA SER A 148 -10.85 -13.93 5.18
C SER A 148 -11.13 -15.31 4.58
N PRO A 149 -10.25 -16.30 4.80
CA PRO A 149 -10.50 -17.68 4.36
C PRO A 149 -11.79 -18.28 4.95
N GLU A 150 -12.20 -17.84 6.13
CA GLU A 150 -13.37 -18.33 6.87
C GLU A 150 -14.67 -17.63 6.44
N ASN A 151 -14.59 -16.42 5.86
CA ASN A 151 -15.74 -15.71 5.34
C ASN A 151 -15.43 -14.98 4.03
N THR A 152 -15.87 -15.60 2.94
CA THR A 152 -15.66 -15.11 1.56
C THR A 152 -16.82 -14.27 1.03
N THR A 153 -17.89 -14.09 1.82
CA THR A 153 -19.10 -13.35 1.40
C THR A 153 -19.20 -11.97 2.03
N THR A 154 -18.55 -11.79 3.19
CA THR A 154 -18.59 -10.55 3.97
C THR A 154 -17.16 -10.13 4.31
N PRO A 155 -16.75 -8.89 3.96
CA PRO A 155 -15.39 -8.45 4.24
C PRO A 155 -15.15 -8.24 5.74
N THR A 156 -13.90 -8.44 6.12
CA THR A 156 -13.33 -7.99 7.40
C THR A 156 -12.87 -6.55 7.23
N VAL A 157 -13.13 -5.70 8.23
CA VAL A 157 -12.48 -4.39 8.35
C VAL A 157 -11.33 -4.52 9.34
N THR A 158 -10.16 -4.03 8.95
CA THR A 158 -8.98 -3.87 9.78
C THR A 158 -8.67 -2.38 9.86
N TRP A 159 -8.59 -1.80 11.06
CA TRP A 159 -8.47 -0.35 11.22
C TRP A 159 -7.52 0.05 12.34
N THR A 160 -7.02 1.27 12.23
CA THR A 160 -6.28 1.98 13.28
C THR A 160 -6.65 3.46 13.21
N THR A 161 -6.26 4.23 14.24
CA THR A 161 -6.25 5.70 14.14
C THR A 161 -4.98 6.12 13.38
N VAL A 162 -5.06 7.19 12.59
CA VAL A 162 -3.92 7.77 11.90
C VAL A 162 -2.77 7.99 12.89
N ASN A 163 -1.56 7.61 12.49
CA ASN A 163 -0.32 7.67 13.28
C ASN A 163 -0.29 6.80 14.54
N GLN A 164 -1.26 5.88 14.73
CA GLN A 164 -1.24 4.91 15.82
C GLN A 164 -0.94 3.49 15.32
N THR A 165 -0.38 2.66 16.22
CA THR A 165 0.09 1.30 15.89
C THR A 165 -0.86 0.18 16.36
N ASN A 166 -1.88 0.52 17.15
CA ASN A 166 -2.89 -0.39 17.69
C ASN A 166 -3.99 -0.69 16.66
N TRP A 167 -3.66 -1.56 15.72
CA TRP A 167 -4.62 -2.12 14.78
C TRP A 167 -5.66 -3.00 15.48
N GLN A 168 -6.85 -3.02 14.91
CA GLN A 168 -7.99 -3.85 15.32
C GLN A 168 -8.62 -4.46 14.06
N SER A 169 -9.31 -5.59 14.20
CA SER A 169 -10.04 -6.21 13.09
C SER A 169 -11.38 -6.80 13.55
N LYS A 170 -12.37 -6.82 12.65
CA LYS A 170 -13.68 -7.45 12.86
C LYS A 170 -14.37 -7.73 11.53
N LEU A 171 -15.27 -8.72 11.53
CA LEU A 171 -16.20 -8.95 10.42
C LEU A 171 -17.21 -7.80 10.34
N ILE A 172 -17.55 -7.37 9.12
CA ILE A 172 -18.61 -6.37 8.91
C ILE A 172 -19.97 -7.06 8.96
N VAL A 173 -20.59 -7.09 10.13
CA VAL A 173 -21.97 -7.59 10.26
C VAL A 173 -22.98 -6.51 9.88
N LYS A 174 -24.08 -6.92 9.24
CA LYS A 174 -25.25 -6.06 9.00
C LYS A 174 -26.07 -5.87 10.26
#